data_AF-A0A968PDL3-F1
#
_entry.id   AF-A0A968PDL3-F1
#
_cell.length_a   1.000
_cell.length_b   1.000
_cell.length_c   1.000
_cell.angle_alpha   90.00
_cell.angle_beta   90.00
_cell.angle_gamma   90.00
#
_symmetry.space_group_name_H-M   'P 1'
#
loop_
_entity.id
_entity.type
_entity.pdbx_description
1 polymer ?
#
loop_
_entity_poly.entity_id
_entity_poly.type
_entity_poly.pdbx_seq_one_letter_code
_entity_poly.pdbx_strand_id
1 'polypeptide(L)'
;MQSRELLHRLIYRALIEIREEAYRIQNKKLFHISDLIHNLPLQLERGIENKSYDEILSTLQVRATEKGSEIWLENAIKDETRQRDC
;
A
#
# COMPACT_ATOMS: atom_id res chain seq x y z
N MET A 1 20.47 2.86 11.77
CA MET A 1 19.17 2.98 11.08
C MET A 1 19.06 4.42 10.59
N GLN A 2 18.99 4.64 9.27
CA GLN A 2 18.82 5.99 8.73
C GLN A 2 17.38 6.45 8.93
N SER A 3 17.13 7.76 9.03
CA SER A 3 15.78 8.31 9.27
C SER A 3 14.75 7.83 8.24
N ARG A 4 15.16 7.64 6.97
CA ARG A 4 14.31 7.08 5.90
C ARG A 4 13.83 5.66 6.22
N GLU A 5 14.72 4.78 6.64
CA GLU A 5 14.41 3.39 7.03
C GLU A 5 13.46 3.36 8.24
N LEU A 6 13.69 4.23 9.23
CA LEU A 6 12.80 4.39 10.38
C LEU A 6 11.38 4.77 9.96
N LEU A 7 11.23 5.78 9.09
CA LEU A 7 9.94 6.24 8.61
C LEU A 7 9.17 5.12 7.89
N HIS A 8 9.81 4.36 7.00
CA HIS A 8 9.15 3.23 6.34
C HIS A 8 8.69 2.16 7.33
N ARG A 9 9.50 1.85 8.34
CA ARG A 9 9.14 0.88 9.38
C ARG A 9 7.97 1.37 10.25
N LEU A 10 7.90 2.66 10.56
CA LEU A 10 6.78 3.24 11.30
C LEU A 10 5.49 3.19 10.47
N ILE A 11 5.53 3.50 9.18
CA ILE A 11 4.35 3.41 8.30
C ILE A 11 3.90 1.95 8.17
N TYR A 12 4.84 1.02 7.95
CA TYR A 12 4.55 -0.42 7.92
C TYR A 12 3.83 -0.87 9.20
N ARG A 13 4.33 -0.44 10.36
CA ARG A 13 3.75 -0.77 11.66
C ARG A 13 2.33 -0.20 11.81
N ALA A 14 2.14 1.07 11.48
CA ALA A 14 0.83 1.72 11.54
C ALA A 14 -0.21 1.01 10.64
N LEU A 15 0.19 0.57 9.43
CA LEU A 15 -0.70 -0.14 8.52
C LEU A 15 -1.12 -1.52 9.04
N ILE A 16 -0.22 -2.22 9.77
CA ILE A 16 -0.58 -3.46 10.46
C ILE A 16 -1.60 -3.19 11.57
N GLU A 17 -1.37 -2.16 12.39
CA GLU A 17 -2.29 -1.80 13.48
C GLU A 17 -3.67 -1.40 12.93
N ILE A 18 -3.72 -0.66 11.81
CA ILE A 18 -4.97 -0.34 11.11
C ILE A 18 -5.67 -1.62 10.63
N ARG A 19 -4.93 -2.60 10.10
CA ARG A 19 -5.50 -3.88 9.65
C ARG A 19 -6.10 -4.66 10.81
N GLU A 20 -5.38 -4.76 11.93
CA GLU A 20 -5.83 -5.43 13.14
C GLU A 20 -7.08 -4.76 13.71
N GLU A 21 -7.08 -3.43 13.75
CA GLU A 21 -8.22 -2.65 14.19
C GLU A 21 -9.44 -2.86 13.28
N ALA A 22 -9.23 -2.79 11.97
CA ALA A 22 -10.27 -2.98 10.98
C ALA A 22 -10.90 -4.38 11.10
N TYR A 23 -10.09 -5.40 11.37
CA TYR A 23 -10.59 -6.74 11.67
C TYR A 23 -11.43 -6.75 12.96
N ARG A 24 -10.94 -6.12 14.03
CA ARG A 24 -11.63 -6.04 15.32
C ARG A 24 -13.01 -5.39 15.21
N ILE A 25 -13.11 -4.26 14.49
CA ILE A 25 -14.38 -3.54 14.31
C ILE A 25 -15.20 -4.04 13.12
N GLN A 26 -14.78 -5.12 12.46
CA GLN A 26 -15.44 -5.70 11.27
C GLN A 26 -15.58 -4.72 10.09
N ASN A 27 -14.66 -3.75 9.98
CA ASN A 27 -14.60 -2.84 8.83
C ASN A 27 -13.83 -3.50 7.68
N LYS A 28 -14.57 -4.23 6.84
CA LYS A 28 -14.02 -4.96 5.68
C LYS A 28 -13.23 -4.05 4.74
N LYS A 29 -13.73 -2.84 4.47
CA LYS A 29 -13.06 -1.89 3.56
C LYS A 29 -11.67 -1.52 4.08
N LEU A 30 -11.56 -1.11 5.34
CA LEU A 30 -10.27 -0.76 5.93
C LEU A 30 -9.35 -1.99 6.02
N PHE A 31 -9.90 -3.15 6.32
CA PHE A 31 -9.13 -4.40 6.37
C PHE A 31 -8.49 -4.71 5.02
N HIS A 32 -9.26 -4.72 3.93
CA HIS A 32 -8.75 -5.04 2.60
C HIS A 32 -7.74 -4.00 2.10
N ILE A 33 -7.97 -2.71 2.35
CA ILE A 33 -7.03 -1.64 1.95
C ILE A 33 -5.70 -1.81 2.69
N SER A 34 -5.73 -1.87 4.02
CA SER A 34 -4.53 -2.02 4.83
C SER A 34 -3.80 -3.34 4.54
N ASP A 35 -4.54 -4.42 4.30
CA ASP A 35 -3.96 -5.71 3.93
C ASP A 35 -3.32 -5.71 2.53
N LEU A 36 -3.82 -4.90 1.60
CA LEU A 36 -3.19 -4.70 0.29
C LEU A 36 -1.86 -3.94 0.42
N ILE A 37 -1.84 -2.83 1.19
CA ILE A 37 -0.73 -1.87 1.16
C ILE A 37 0.27 -2.01 2.32
N HIS A 38 0.02 -2.81 3.36
CA HIS A 38 0.87 -2.84 4.56
C HIS A 38 2.37 -3.08 4.26
N ASN A 39 2.70 -3.87 3.24
CA ASN A 39 4.09 -4.16 2.88
C ASN A 39 4.75 -3.10 1.98
N LEU A 40 3.97 -2.18 1.41
CA LEU A 40 4.45 -1.19 0.44
C LEU A 40 5.59 -0.32 1.01
N PRO A 41 5.55 0.18 2.27
CA PRO A 41 6.66 0.96 2.82
C PRO A 41 7.99 0.19 2.83
N LEU A 42 7.96 -1.12 3.13
CA LEU A 42 9.17 -1.95 3.12
C LEU A 42 9.66 -2.24 1.69
N GLN A 43 8.73 -2.34 0.73
CA GLN A 43 9.09 -2.46 -0.68
C GLN A 43 9.75 -1.18 -1.19
N LEU A 44 9.26 0.00 -0.79
CA LEU A 44 9.84 1.30 -1.13
C LEU A 44 11.19 1.56 -0.44
N GLU A 45 11.37 1.01 0.76
CA GLU A 45 12.64 1.07 1.49
C GLU A 45 13.73 0.28 0.76
N ARG A 46 13.43 -0.98 0.40
CA ARG A 46 14.33 -1.89 -0.32
C ARG A 46 14.46 -1.56 -1.82
N GLY A 47 13.43 -0.94 -2.39
CA GLY A 47 13.19 -0.77 -3.82
C GLY A 47 13.81 0.47 -4.44
N ILE A 48 14.99 0.89 -4.00
CA ILE A 48 15.84 1.77 -4.82
C ILE A 48 17.08 1.04 -5.35
N GLU A 49 17.40 -0.17 -4.85
CA GLU A 49 18.56 -0.93 -5.33
C GLU A 49 18.25 -1.99 -6.39
N ASN A 50 17.02 -2.53 -6.47
CA ASN A 50 16.73 -3.71 -7.33
C ASN A 50 15.36 -3.73 -8.03
N LYS A 51 14.47 -2.76 -7.79
CA LYS A 51 13.17 -2.67 -8.48
C LYS A 51 12.80 -1.23 -8.78
N SER A 52 12.20 -0.97 -9.93
CA SER A 52 11.63 0.34 -10.26
C SER A 52 10.29 0.56 -9.54
N TYR A 53 9.86 1.83 -9.45
CA TYR A 53 8.52 2.16 -8.97
C TYR A 53 7.42 1.49 -9.80
N ASP A 54 7.63 1.31 -11.11
CA ASP A 54 6.68 0.65 -12.00
C ASP A 54 6.54 -0.84 -11.66
N GLU A 55 7.64 -1.52 -11.31
CA GLU A 55 7.60 -2.92 -10.87
C GLU A 55 6.90 -3.09 -9.52
N ILE A 56 7.08 -2.13 -8.62
CA ILE A 56 6.37 -2.10 -7.33
C ILE A 56 4.86 -1.91 -7.57
N LEU A 57 4.48 -0.96 -8.44
CA LEU A 57 3.08 -0.72 -8.80
C LEU A 57 2.45 -1.94 -9.49
N SER A 58 3.16 -2.57 -10.43
CA SER A 58 2.69 -3.79 -11.09
C SER A 58 2.48 -4.93 -10.09
N THR A 59 3.41 -5.12 -9.15
CA THR A 59 3.25 -6.10 -8.06
C THR A 59 2.02 -5.79 -7.20
N LEU A 60 1.76 -4.51 -6.92
CA LEU A 60 0.59 -4.07 -6.15
C LEU A 60 -0.72 -4.37 -6.90
N GLN A 61 -0.75 -4.13 -8.22
CA GLN A 61 -1.90 -4.45 -9.07
C GLN A 61 -2.21 -5.94 -9.08
N VAL A 62 -1.20 -6.81 -9.24
CA VAL A 62 -1.37 -8.27 -9.17
C VAL A 62 -1.99 -8.69 -7.83
N ARG A 63 -1.45 -8.17 -6.72
CA ARG A 63 -1.97 -8.46 -5.37
C ARG A 63 -3.39 -7.93 -5.15
N ALA A 64 -3.74 -6.81 -5.79
CA ALA A 64 -5.09 -6.27 -5.70
C ALA A 64 -6.10 -7.22 -6.35
N THR A 65 -5.78 -7.77 -7.52
CA THR A 65 -6.59 -8.79 -8.20
C THR A 65 -6.73 -10.07 -7.38
N GLU A 66 -5.63 -10.57 -6.80
CA GLU A 66 -5.66 -11.76 -5.93
C GLU A 66 -6.54 -11.59 -4.69
N LYS A 67 -6.70 -10.34 -4.22
CA LYS A 67 -7.42 -9.99 -3.00
C LYS A 67 -8.80 -9.35 -3.25
N GLY A 68 -9.27 -9.26 -4.50
CA GLY A 68 -10.55 -8.64 -4.85
C GLY A 68 -10.61 -7.13 -4.55
N SER A 69 -9.47 -6.43 -4.63
CA SER A 69 -9.32 -5.00 -4.33
C SER A 69 -8.93 -4.18 -5.57
N GLU A 70 -8.99 -4.76 -6.76
CA GLU A 70 -8.62 -4.16 -8.04
C GLU A 70 -9.41 -2.88 -8.33
N ILE A 71 -10.73 -2.90 -8.17
CA ILE A 71 -11.60 -1.73 -8.40
C ILE A 71 -11.21 -0.57 -7.47
N TRP A 72 -10.86 -0.87 -6.21
CA TRP A 72 -10.43 0.18 -5.28
C TRP A 72 -9.10 0.79 -5.72
N LEU A 73 -8.13 -0.06 -6.10
CA LEU A 73 -6.81 0.41 -6.52
C LEU A 73 -6.89 1.22 -7.83
N GLU A 74 -7.67 0.77 -8.81
CA GLU A 74 -7.89 1.50 -10.07
C GLU A 74 -8.49 2.88 -9.84
N ASN A 75 -9.51 2.98 -8.98
CA ASN A 75 -10.11 4.26 -8.63
C ASN A 75 -9.13 5.16 -7.88
N ALA A 76 -8.37 4.62 -6.91
CA ALA A 76 -7.35 5.38 -6.21
C ALA A 76 -6.28 5.93 -7.17
N ILE A 77 -5.77 5.11 -8.10
CA ILE A 77 -4.81 5.54 -9.12
C ILE A 77 -5.41 6.64 -10.00
N LYS A 78 -6.66 6.49 -10.42
CA LYS A 78 -7.37 7.45 -11.25
C LYS A 78 -7.56 8.79 -10.55
N ASP A 79 -7.88 8.78 -9.26
CA ASP A 79 -8.06 10.00 -8.46
C ASP A 79 -6.73 10.73 -8.26
N GLU A 80 -5.65 10.00 -7.98
CA GLU A 80 -4.31 10.57 -7.78
C GLU A 80 -3.65 11.06 -9.08
N THR A 81 -4.01 10.49 -10.23
CA THR A 81 -3.53 10.97 -11.54
C THR A 81 -4.30 12.19 -12.02
N ARG A 82 -5.62 12.24 -11.81
CA ARG A 82 -6.45 13.42 -12.15
C ARG A 82 -6.09 14.67 -11.38
N GLN A 83 -5.65 14.54 -10.12
CA GLN A 83 -5.22 15.69 -9.32
C GLN A 83 -3.92 16.35 -9.80
N ARG A 84 -3.19 15.73 -10.74
CA ARG A 84 -1.94 16.28 -11.30
C ARG A 84 -2.14 17.13 -12.56
N ASP A 85 -3.35 17.13 -13.12
CA ASP A 85 -3.69 17.83 -14.38
C ASP A 85 -4.43 19.16 -14.16
N CYS A 86 -4.53 19.64 -12.90
CA CYS A 86 -5.09 20.93 -12.50
C CYS A 86 -4.01 21.82 -11.88
#